data_AF-A0A8J6C9R1-F1
#
_entry.id   AF-A0A8J6C9R1-F1
#
_cell.length_a   1.000
_cell.length_b   1.000
_cell.length_c   1.000
_cell.angle_alpha   90.00
_cell.angle_beta   90.00
_cell.angle_gamma   90.00
#
_symmetry.space_group_name_H-M   'P 1'
#
loop_
_entity.id
_entity.type
_entity.pdbx_description
1 polymer ?
#
loop_
_entity_poly.entity_id
_entity_poly.type
_entity_poly.pdbx_seq_one_letter_code
_entity_poly.pdbx_strand_id
1 'polypeptide(L)'
;MALVEEMAENSRYEDYQVIFALIDRERAGYIDAPEMAAVLRSSGRTEREAADAIADADANGDGHFGFDAFRALVEASLAKTTLKLAARQGAPPPGGEVAVPRHYVVVTLLSVLDDYRKRREAAGDYPTAASVKEVYAAMQVEEEARLHDAVASRQEAERSGVEEAHMMEAMEFNSAWSRNMADFERQAQDIDEQTRQRHAIEFVRFQEEIRQRAPMRQKFSRELLNLRRVQETLAKQGKYVDAQATKLKADQLEAWEKAKIENELQVVYATKELQMKRAQARELEALHKRIQRGRDEHKEHWLNGAQRLMQSHRNMLSDLRTKQNIEQGRVGQQVRAELSPAVVKPHRPPSKVPGKLNTRDPTSMSYRRH
;
A
#
# COMPACT_ATOMS: atom_id res chain seq x y z
N MET A 1 -2.36 9.75 22.98
CA MET A 1 -1.87 11.12 23.26
C MET A 1 -1.53 11.24 24.75
N ALA A 2 -2.50 11.24 25.67
CA ALA A 2 -2.23 11.35 27.12
C ALA A 2 -1.24 10.30 27.70
N LEU A 3 -1.38 9.02 27.32
CA LEU A 3 -0.47 7.94 27.76
C LEU A 3 0.98 8.09 27.28
N VAL A 4 1.18 8.68 26.10
CA VAL A 4 2.52 8.89 25.53
C VAL A 4 3.21 10.07 26.23
N GLU A 5 2.41 11.07 26.61
CA GLU A 5 2.85 12.26 27.33
C GLU A 5 3.25 11.92 28.78
N GLU A 6 2.44 11.12 29.46
CA GLU A 6 2.72 10.61 30.82
C GLU A 6 3.99 9.74 30.88
N MET A 7 4.20 8.87 29.88
CA MET A 7 5.42 8.05 29.79
C MET A 7 6.67 8.90 29.52
N ALA A 8 6.55 9.98 28.73
CA ALA A 8 7.66 10.89 28.45
C ALA A 8 8.05 11.73 29.69
N GLU A 9 7.07 12.14 30.50
CA GLU A 9 7.32 12.88 31.75
C GLU A 9 7.96 11.99 32.83
N ASN A 10 7.50 10.75 32.98
CA ASN A 10 8.10 9.80 33.92
C ASN A 10 9.55 9.48 33.55
N SER A 11 9.81 9.25 32.26
CA SER A 11 11.18 9.03 31.77
C SER A 11 12.08 10.27 31.97
N ARG A 12 11.55 11.48 31.76
CA ARG A 12 12.27 12.74 32.02
C ARG A 12 12.64 12.90 33.51
N TYR A 13 11.74 12.49 34.40
CA TYR A 13 11.96 12.54 35.84
C TYR A 13 13.09 11.60 36.28
N GLU A 14 13.12 10.38 35.73
CA GLU A 14 14.19 9.41 35.96
C GLU A 14 15.56 9.95 35.47
N ASP A 15 15.61 10.55 34.27
CA ASP A 15 16.83 11.16 33.72
C ASP A 15 17.39 12.26 34.64
N TYR A 16 16.52 13.10 35.23
CA TYR A 16 16.93 14.12 36.19
C TYR A 16 17.46 13.53 37.50
N GLN A 17 16.84 12.46 38.02
CA GLN A 17 17.27 11.81 39.26
C GLN A 17 18.67 11.21 39.15
N VAL A 18 18.96 10.55 38.03
CA VAL A 18 20.28 9.93 37.79
C VAL A 18 21.38 11.00 37.78
N ILE A 19 21.13 12.16 37.17
CA ILE A 19 22.10 13.24 37.10
C ILE A 19 22.26 13.94 38.44
N PHE A 20 21.16 14.16 39.16
CA PHE A 20 21.21 14.76 40.50
C PHE A 20 22.05 13.89 41.46
N ALA A 21 21.81 12.57 41.49
CA ALA A 21 22.55 11.63 42.33
C ALA A 21 24.04 11.50 41.95
N LEU A 22 24.40 11.83 40.71
CA LEU A 22 25.79 11.84 40.24
C LEU A 22 26.54 13.10 40.68
N ILE A 23 25.83 14.23 40.80
CA ILE A 23 26.38 15.49 41.30
C ILE A 23 26.47 15.44 42.83
N ASP A 24 25.41 14.98 43.51
CA ASP A 24 25.34 14.76 44.96
C ASP A 24 26.02 13.44 45.38
N ARG A 25 27.36 13.37 45.28
CA ARG A 25 28.13 12.16 45.63
C ARG A 25 28.04 11.79 47.11
N GLU A 26 27.87 12.78 47.98
CA GLU A 26 27.79 12.57 49.42
C GLU A 26 26.41 12.07 49.87
N ARG A 27 25.43 12.03 48.94
CA ARG A 27 24.03 11.73 49.21
C ARG A 27 23.48 12.64 50.31
N ALA A 28 23.92 13.89 50.28
CA ALA A 28 23.49 14.92 51.21
C ALA A 28 22.02 15.30 50.97
N GLY A 29 21.49 14.97 49.79
CA GLY A 29 20.14 15.29 49.34
C GLY A 29 20.06 16.67 48.66
N TYR A 30 21.21 17.31 48.44
CA TYR A 30 21.33 18.65 47.88
C TYR A 30 22.65 18.81 47.10
N ILE A 31 22.67 19.76 46.19
CA ILE A 31 23.84 20.19 45.42
C ILE A 31 24.26 21.57 45.94
N ASP A 32 25.54 21.82 46.15
CA ASP A 32 25.98 23.12 46.68
C ASP A 32 25.95 24.24 45.61
N ALA A 33 25.78 25.49 46.01
CA ALA A 33 25.82 26.67 45.14
C ALA A 33 26.95 26.71 44.09
N PRO A 34 28.23 26.41 44.41
CA PRO A 34 29.29 26.35 43.40
C PRO A 34 29.11 25.22 42.38
N GLU A 35 28.54 24.09 42.78
CA GLU A 35 28.24 22.95 41.92
C GLU A 35 27.01 23.23 41.04
N MET A 36 26.01 23.92 41.58
CA MET A 36 24.84 24.38 40.83
C MET A 36 25.20 25.48 39.81
N ALA A 37 26.05 26.43 40.22
CA ALA A 37 26.62 27.43 39.31
C ALA A 37 27.38 26.78 38.16
N ALA A 38 28.08 25.69 38.47
CA ALA A 38 28.84 24.94 37.49
C ALA A 38 27.93 24.31 36.43
N VAL A 39 26.81 23.70 36.83
CA VAL A 39 25.76 23.10 35.99
C VAL A 39 25.06 24.15 35.11
N LEU A 40 24.73 25.31 35.69
CA LEU A 40 24.04 26.37 34.97
C LEU A 40 24.86 26.99 33.86
N ARG A 41 26.15 27.25 34.12
CA ARG A 41 27.07 27.76 33.10
C ARG A 41 27.26 26.78 31.95
N SER A 42 27.28 25.47 32.24
CA SER A 42 27.38 24.42 31.20
C SER A 42 26.11 24.30 30.33
N SER A 43 24.97 24.80 30.78
CA SER A 43 23.76 24.90 29.94
C SER A 43 23.77 26.09 28.96
N GLY A 44 24.90 26.79 28.82
CA GLY A 44 25.08 27.92 27.90
C GLY A 44 24.65 29.29 28.47
N ARG A 45 24.47 29.39 29.79
CA ARG A 45 24.13 30.64 30.48
C ARG A 45 25.38 31.47 30.78
N THR A 46 25.24 32.79 30.67
CA THR A 46 26.27 33.73 31.10
C THR A 46 26.45 33.69 32.61
N GLU A 47 27.60 34.13 33.11
CA GLU A 47 27.91 34.15 34.54
C GLU A 47 26.87 34.93 35.36
N ARG A 48 26.31 35.98 34.77
CA ARG A 48 25.19 36.74 35.33
C ARG A 48 23.89 35.94 35.37
N GLU A 49 23.52 35.29 34.28
CA GLU A 49 22.30 34.46 34.21
C GLU A 49 22.37 33.20 35.09
N ALA A 50 23.58 32.67 35.31
CA ALA A 50 23.81 31.59 36.26
C ALA A 50 23.67 32.09 37.70
N ALA A 51 24.28 33.23 38.04
CA ALA A 51 24.14 33.83 39.36
C ALA A 51 22.69 34.24 39.69
N ASP A 52 21.98 34.84 38.72
CA ASP A 52 20.57 35.22 38.87
C ASP A 52 19.69 33.97 39.09
N ALA A 53 19.94 32.88 38.35
CA ALA A 53 19.14 31.67 38.49
C ALA A 53 19.44 30.85 39.75
N ILE A 54 20.66 30.98 40.29
CA ILE A 54 21.01 30.46 41.62
C ILE A 54 20.29 31.26 42.69
N ALA A 55 20.31 32.59 42.59
CA ALA A 55 19.62 33.47 43.53
C ALA A 55 18.09 33.27 43.51
N ASP A 56 17.52 33.01 42.33
CA ASP A 56 16.10 32.72 42.17
C ASP A 56 15.71 31.33 42.71
N ALA A 57 16.61 30.33 42.60
CA ALA A 57 16.36 28.96 43.05
C ALA A 57 16.71 28.74 44.55
N ASP A 58 17.62 29.53 45.11
CA ASP A 58 18.04 29.52 46.53
C ASP A 58 17.20 30.50 47.37
N ALA A 59 15.87 30.31 47.35
CA ALA A 59 14.93 31.20 48.02
C ALA A 59 15.07 31.21 49.56
N ASN A 60 15.67 30.16 50.11
CA ASN A 60 15.99 29.96 51.52
C ASN A 60 17.40 30.45 51.90
N GLY A 61 18.27 30.74 50.92
CA GLY A 61 19.60 31.30 51.12
C GLY A 61 20.55 30.38 51.90
N ASP A 62 20.30 29.07 51.87
CA ASP A 62 21.13 28.09 52.56
C ASP A 62 22.25 27.52 51.68
N GLY A 63 22.28 27.92 50.40
CA GLY A 63 23.29 27.51 49.44
C GLY A 63 23.19 26.03 49.03
N HIS A 64 22.11 25.34 49.41
CA HIS A 64 21.86 23.93 49.15
C HIS A 64 20.66 23.75 48.22
N PHE A 65 20.91 23.17 47.05
CA PHE A 65 19.91 22.99 46.01
C PHE A 65 19.40 21.55 46.01
N GLY A 66 18.21 21.33 46.55
CA GLY A 66 17.54 20.03 46.47
C GLY A 66 17.14 19.63 45.04
N PHE A 67 16.64 18.40 44.91
CA PHE A 67 16.25 17.83 43.63
C PHE A 67 15.24 18.68 42.84
N ASP A 68 14.23 19.23 43.53
CA ASP A 68 13.20 20.06 42.90
C ASP A 68 13.76 21.39 42.37
N ALA A 69 14.74 21.97 43.08
CA ALA A 69 15.42 23.19 42.65
C ALA A 69 16.31 22.91 41.42
N PHE A 70 17.05 21.80 41.42
CA PHE A 70 17.81 21.34 40.25
C PHE A 70 16.91 21.10 39.03
N ARG A 71 15.78 20.41 39.22
CA ARG A 71 14.81 20.13 38.16
C ARG A 71 14.24 21.41 37.57
N ALA A 72 13.70 22.31 38.42
CA ALA A 72 13.11 23.57 37.98
C ALA A 72 14.10 24.43 37.18
N LEU A 73 15.37 24.37 37.56
CA LEU A 73 16.46 25.11 36.93
C LEU A 73 16.85 24.55 35.55
N VAL A 74 16.93 23.23 35.43
CA VAL A 74 17.14 22.53 34.15
C VAL A 74 15.94 22.78 33.21
N GLU A 75 14.71 22.67 33.72
CA GLU A 75 13.47 22.98 32.98
C GLU A 75 13.42 24.45 32.52
N ALA A 76 13.80 25.41 33.37
CA ALA A 76 13.91 26.82 33.00
C ALA A 76 14.99 27.06 31.93
N SER A 77 16.06 26.24 31.91
CA SER A 77 17.12 26.32 30.89
C SER A 77 16.64 25.79 29.54
N LEU A 78 15.82 24.75 29.56
CA LEU A 78 15.17 24.19 28.38
C LEU A 78 14.19 25.18 27.75
N ALA A 79 13.43 25.93 28.54
CA ALA A 79 12.50 26.96 28.06
C ALA A 79 13.21 28.13 27.32
N LYS A 80 14.40 28.56 27.78
CA LYS A 80 15.17 29.62 27.12
C LYS A 80 15.85 29.15 25.82
N THR A 81 16.33 27.92 25.78
CA THR A 81 17.01 27.33 24.61
C THR A 81 16.02 26.99 23.50
N THR A 82 14.83 26.49 23.85
CA THR A 82 13.72 26.23 22.92
C THR A 82 13.17 27.51 22.29
N LEU A 83 13.06 28.61 23.04
CA LEU A 83 12.62 29.91 22.51
C LEU A 83 13.62 30.47 21.45
N LYS A 84 14.93 30.30 21.67
CA LYS A 84 15.98 30.67 20.70
C LYS A 84 15.97 29.80 19.44
N LEU A 85 15.58 28.52 19.56
CA LEU A 85 15.49 27.58 18.44
C LEU A 85 14.20 27.77 17.62
N ALA A 86 13.07 28.00 18.28
CA ALA A 86 11.80 28.34 17.63
C ALA A 86 11.89 29.64 16.81
N ALA A 87 12.63 30.64 17.31
CA ALA A 87 12.92 31.88 16.58
C ALA A 87 13.74 31.66 15.29
N ARG A 88 14.49 30.55 15.18
CA ARG A 88 15.25 30.17 13.98
C ARG A 88 14.41 29.42 12.94
N GLN A 89 13.31 28.77 13.36
CA GLN A 89 12.42 27.99 12.48
C GLN A 89 11.16 28.77 12.05
N GLY A 90 11.03 30.04 12.43
CA GLY A 90 10.03 30.96 11.86
C GLY A 90 8.59 30.76 12.31
N ALA A 91 8.32 30.07 13.41
CA ALA A 91 6.96 29.90 13.95
C ALA A 91 6.82 30.56 15.33
N PRO A 92 5.88 31.51 15.54
CA PRO A 92 5.52 32.00 16.86
C PRO A 92 4.53 31.04 17.55
N PRO A 93 4.54 30.91 18.89
CA PRO A 93 3.63 30.02 19.59
C PRO A 93 2.26 30.68 19.82
N PRO A 94 1.14 29.99 19.57
CA PRO A 94 -0.14 30.34 20.17
C PRO A 94 -0.26 29.68 21.56
N GLY A 95 -0.11 30.48 22.62
CA GLY A 95 -0.88 30.37 23.88
C GLY A 95 -0.99 29.04 24.65
N GLY A 96 -0.13 28.05 24.45
CA GLY A 96 -0.12 26.81 25.25
C GLY A 96 1.29 26.45 25.69
N GLU A 97 1.43 25.88 26.90
CA GLU A 97 2.68 25.29 27.39
C GLU A 97 3.23 24.34 26.32
N VAL A 98 4.32 24.75 25.66
CA VAL A 98 4.95 23.96 24.62
C VAL A 98 5.69 22.84 25.32
N ALA A 99 5.08 21.65 25.38
CA ALA A 99 5.73 20.44 25.87
C ALA A 99 7.06 20.25 25.10
N VAL A 100 8.18 20.42 25.83
CA VAL A 100 9.51 20.32 25.23
C VAL A 100 9.76 18.87 24.86
N PRO A 101 10.06 18.54 23.58
CA PRO A 101 10.32 17.15 23.20
C PRO A 101 11.50 16.57 23.98
N ARG A 102 11.36 15.33 24.50
CA ARG A 102 12.36 14.62 25.33
C ARG A 102 13.79 14.71 24.78
N HIS A 103 13.95 14.61 23.47
CA HIS A 103 15.25 14.70 22.81
C HIS A 103 16.04 15.97 23.18
N TYR A 104 15.37 17.13 23.23
CA TYR A 104 16.03 18.39 23.60
C TYR A 104 16.46 18.42 25.06
N VAL A 105 15.69 17.76 25.92
CA VAL A 105 16.05 17.57 27.33
C VAL A 105 17.32 16.76 27.43
N VAL A 106 17.35 15.60 26.78
CA VAL A 106 18.51 14.70 26.82
C VAL A 106 19.76 15.35 26.23
N VAL A 107 19.66 16.05 25.08
CA VAL A 107 20.80 16.78 24.50
C VAL A 107 21.37 17.83 25.48
N THR A 108 20.50 18.54 26.18
CA THR A 108 20.92 19.54 27.18
C THR A 108 21.59 18.85 28.38
N LEU A 109 21.03 17.75 28.87
CA LEU A 109 21.61 16.97 29.96
C LEU A 109 22.97 16.37 29.60
N LEU A 110 23.13 15.83 28.39
CA LEU A 110 24.41 15.34 27.88
C LEU A 110 25.47 16.44 27.85
N SER A 111 25.11 17.67 27.46
CA SER A 111 26.05 18.81 27.47
C SER A 111 26.52 19.16 28.89
N VAL A 112 25.61 19.10 29.87
CA VAL A 112 25.92 19.34 31.29
C VAL A 112 26.86 18.25 31.83
N LEU A 113 26.60 16.98 31.51
CA LEU A 113 27.42 15.85 31.93
C LEU A 113 28.85 15.91 31.34
N ASP A 114 29.00 16.24 30.05
CA ASP A 114 30.33 16.33 29.42
C ASP A 114 31.19 17.47 30.00
N ASP A 115 30.58 18.62 30.30
CA ASP A 115 31.28 19.73 30.94
C ASP A 115 31.65 19.43 32.40
N TYR A 116 30.76 18.74 33.15
CA TYR A 116 31.05 18.29 34.51
C TYR A 116 32.22 17.30 34.53
N ARG A 117 32.24 16.35 33.58
CA ARG A 117 33.36 15.42 33.37
C ARG A 117 34.67 16.16 33.14
N LYS A 118 34.73 17.07 32.16
CA LYS A 118 35.94 17.86 31.83
C LYS A 118 36.51 18.62 33.02
N ARG A 119 35.64 19.17 33.89
CA ARG A 119 36.07 19.91 35.08
C ARG A 119 36.65 19.00 36.16
N ARG A 120 36.03 17.84 36.40
CA ARG A 120 36.58 16.84 37.33
C ARG A 120 37.92 16.29 36.82
N GLU A 121 38.07 16.09 35.51
CA GLU A 121 39.36 15.76 34.87
C GLU A 121 40.42 16.86 35.11
N ALA A 122 40.05 18.14 34.96
CA ALA A 122 40.95 19.27 35.20
C ALA A 122 41.32 19.45 36.68
N ALA A 123 40.42 19.09 37.60
CA ALA A 123 40.65 19.10 39.04
C ALA A 123 41.42 17.87 39.56
N GLY A 124 41.70 16.88 38.70
CA GLY A 124 42.38 15.63 39.06
C GLY A 124 41.50 14.56 39.71
N ASP A 125 40.17 14.77 39.75
CA ASP A 125 39.19 13.82 40.29
C ASP A 125 38.71 12.85 39.20
N TYR A 126 39.62 11.96 38.80
CA TYR A 126 39.37 10.95 37.76
C TYR A 126 38.29 9.92 38.10
N PRO A 127 38.13 9.46 39.36
CA PRO A 127 37.05 8.52 39.70
C PRO A 127 35.65 9.09 39.40
N THR A 128 35.41 10.37 39.70
CA THR A 128 34.14 11.02 39.35
C THR A 128 33.97 11.16 37.85
N ALA A 129 35.03 11.61 37.16
CA ALA A 129 35.00 11.76 35.71
C ALA A 129 34.69 10.43 34.99
N ALA A 130 35.19 9.31 35.51
CA ALA A 130 34.88 7.97 35.00
C ALA A 130 33.39 7.62 35.18
N SER A 131 32.83 7.81 36.38
CA SER A 131 31.40 7.57 36.63
C SER A 131 30.50 8.46 35.76
N VAL A 132 30.87 9.73 35.58
CA VAL A 132 30.11 10.67 34.72
C VAL A 132 30.17 10.26 33.25
N LYS A 133 31.32 9.76 32.80
CA LYS A 133 31.47 9.23 31.44
C LYS A 133 30.60 8.00 31.18
N GLU A 134 30.46 7.12 32.17
CA GLU A 134 29.58 5.94 32.09
C GLU A 134 28.11 6.35 31.98
N VAL A 135 27.65 7.29 32.81
CA VAL A 135 26.26 7.82 32.75
C VAL A 135 25.99 8.55 31.44
N TYR A 136 26.94 9.38 30.97
CA TYR A 136 26.85 10.04 29.68
C TYR A 136 26.70 9.02 28.54
N ALA A 137 27.53 7.97 28.53
CA ALA A 137 27.48 6.93 27.51
C ALA A 137 26.16 6.14 27.56
N ALA A 138 25.65 5.82 28.74
CA ALA A 138 24.37 5.13 28.91
C ALA A 138 23.19 5.98 28.39
N MET A 139 23.12 7.25 28.80
CA MET A 139 22.09 8.20 28.35
C MET A 139 22.15 8.45 26.84
N GLN A 140 23.35 8.52 26.26
CA GLN A 140 23.54 8.64 24.82
C GLN A 140 23.00 7.39 24.08
N VAL A 141 23.36 6.19 24.52
CA VAL A 141 22.91 4.94 23.88
C VAL A 141 21.39 4.79 23.97
N GLU A 142 20.79 5.12 25.10
CA GLU A 142 19.34 5.03 25.29
C GLU A 142 18.59 6.01 24.36
N GLU A 143 19.05 7.26 24.26
CA GLU A 143 18.40 8.24 23.39
C GLU A 143 18.66 7.98 21.91
N GLU A 144 19.85 7.47 21.53
CA GLU A 144 20.10 6.95 20.19
C GLU A 144 19.11 5.81 19.86
N ALA A 145 18.94 4.84 20.75
CA ALA A 145 18.00 3.73 20.57
C ALA A 145 16.57 4.23 20.40
N ARG A 146 16.10 5.15 21.25
CA ARG A 146 14.75 5.71 21.15
C ARG A 146 14.51 6.44 19.82
N LEU A 147 15.47 7.23 19.36
CA LEU A 147 15.34 7.94 18.08
C LEU A 147 15.32 6.97 16.90
N HIS A 148 16.14 5.91 16.96
CA HIS A 148 16.10 4.82 15.99
C HIS A 148 14.74 4.10 15.99
N ASP A 149 14.20 3.77 17.17
CA ASP A 149 12.89 3.12 17.31
C ASP A 149 11.75 4.02 16.82
N ALA A 150 11.81 5.33 17.10
CA ALA A 150 10.83 6.29 16.62
C ALA A 150 10.82 6.39 15.09
N VAL A 151 12.00 6.40 14.46
CA VAL A 151 12.12 6.34 12.99
C VAL A 151 11.59 5.02 12.47
N ALA A 152 11.96 3.89 13.08
CA ALA A 152 11.51 2.57 12.65
C ALA A 152 9.98 2.43 12.74
N SER A 153 9.37 2.88 13.83
CA SER A 153 7.91 2.90 14.02
C SER A 153 7.20 3.75 12.96
N ARG A 154 7.72 4.94 12.65
CA ARG A 154 7.18 5.78 11.58
C ARG A 154 7.30 5.11 10.21
N GLN A 155 8.43 4.49 9.92
CA GLN A 155 8.67 3.77 8.67
C GLN A 155 7.76 2.55 8.51
N GLU A 156 7.46 1.85 9.60
CA GLU A 156 6.51 0.75 9.65
C GLU A 156 5.07 1.22 9.44
N ALA A 157 4.68 2.35 10.04
CA ALA A 157 3.37 2.96 9.80
C ALA A 157 3.21 3.39 8.33
N GLU A 158 4.24 4.01 7.74
CA GLU A 158 4.25 4.37 6.31
C GLU A 158 4.14 3.14 5.40
N ARG A 159 4.85 2.05 5.72
CA ARG A 159 4.75 0.77 4.98
C ARG A 159 3.36 0.17 5.09
N SER A 160 2.81 0.12 6.30
CA SER A 160 1.45 -0.40 6.55
C SER A 160 0.41 0.41 5.79
N GLY A 161 0.52 1.74 5.77
CA GLY A 161 -0.38 2.60 5.00
C GLY A 161 -0.31 2.34 3.48
N VAL A 162 0.88 2.06 2.94
CA VAL A 162 1.05 1.67 1.53
C VAL A 162 0.42 0.30 1.24
N GLU A 163 0.56 -0.66 2.14
CA GLU A 163 -0.04 -1.99 2.04
C GLU A 163 -1.58 -1.91 2.11
N GLU A 164 -2.13 -1.13 3.04
CA GLU A 164 -3.57 -0.87 3.15
C GLU A 164 -4.12 -0.23 1.87
N ALA A 165 -3.45 0.80 1.35
CA ALA A 165 -3.85 1.46 0.11
C ALA A 165 -3.84 0.47 -1.07
N HIS A 166 -2.80 -0.35 -1.20
CA HIS A 166 -2.72 -1.38 -2.24
C HIS A 166 -3.84 -2.42 -2.11
N MET A 167 -4.16 -2.84 -0.89
CA MET A 167 -5.26 -3.78 -0.63
C MET A 167 -6.61 -3.18 -1.07
N MET A 168 -6.86 -1.91 -0.76
CA MET A 168 -8.07 -1.21 -1.20
C MET A 168 -8.16 -1.12 -2.74
N GLU A 169 -7.08 -0.74 -3.42
CA GLU A 169 -7.02 -0.74 -4.88
C GLU A 169 -7.28 -2.13 -5.48
N ALA A 170 -6.73 -3.19 -4.87
CA ALA A 170 -6.96 -4.57 -5.28
C ALA A 170 -8.42 -5.00 -5.09
N MET A 171 -9.05 -4.60 -3.99
CA MET A 171 -10.47 -4.84 -3.74
C MET A 171 -11.35 -4.15 -4.78
N GLU A 172 -11.09 -2.88 -5.08
CA GLU A 172 -11.83 -2.12 -6.09
C GLU A 172 -11.66 -2.72 -7.48
N PHE A 173 -10.42 -3.07 -7.86
CA PHE A 173 -10.11 -3.73 -9.12
C PHE A 173 -10.86 -5.06 -9.25
N ASN A 174 -10.85 -5.90 -8.22
CA ASN A 174 -11.52 -7.19 -8.24
C ASN A 174 -13.06 -7.05 -8.25
N SER A 175 -13.60 -6.06 -7.54
CA SER A 175 -15.03 -5.73 -7.55
C SER A 175 -15.49 -5.25 -8.92
N ALA A 176 -14.72 -4.36 -9.56
CA ALA A 176 -15.01 -3.90 -10.91
C ALA A 176 -14.97 -5.04 -11.93
N TRP A 177 -13.94 -5.90 -11.86
CA TRP A 177 -13.87 -7.08 -12.72
C TRP A 177 -15.05 -8.03 -12.51
N SER A 178 -15.42 -8.32 -11.26
CA SER A 178 -16.53 -9.21 -10.93
C SER A 178 -17.86 -8.69 -11.48
N ARG A 179 -18.11 -7.37 -11.38
CA ARG A 179 -19.29 -6.73 -11.97
C ARG A 179 -19.31 -6.87 -13.49
N ASN A 180 -18.22 -6.51 -14.16
CA ASN A 180 -18.12 -6.59 -15.61
C ASN A 180 -18.28 -8.04 -16.11
N MET A 181 -17.70 -9.01 -15.40
CA MET A 181 -17.83 -10.43 -15.72
C MET A 181 -19.27 -10.94 -15.54
N ALA A 182 -19.94 -10.50 -14.48
CA ALA A 182 -21.35 -10.84 -14.25
C ALA A 182 -22.27 -10.27 -15.34
N ASP A 183 -22.01 -9.05 -15.81
CA ASP A 183 -22.77 -8.45 -16.91
C ASP A 183 -22.50 -9.17 -18.24
N PHE A 184 -21.25 -9.56 -18.51
CA PHE A 184 -20.89 -10.37 -19.67
C PHE A 184 -21.60 -11.73 -19.65
N GLU A 185 -21.57 -12.46 -18.53
CA GLU A 185 -22.25 -13.76 -18.42
C GLU A 185 -23.76 -13.63 -18.58
N ARG A 186 -24.37 -12.56 -18.06
CA ARG A 186 -25.80 -12.29 -18.27
C ARG A 186 -26.12 -12.09 -19.74
N GLN A 187 -25.35 -11.25 -20.44
CA GLN A 187 -25.53 -11.04 -21.88
C GLN A 187 -25.32 -12.32 -22.69
N ALA A 188 -24.33 -13.13 -22.31
CA ALA A 188 -24.06 -14.42 -22.95
C ALA A 188 -25.23 -15.41 -22.77
N GLN A 189 -25.81 -15.46 -21.57
CA GLN A 189 -27.00 -16.25 -21.27
C GLN A 189 -28.21 -15.79 -22.08
N ASP A 190 -28.46 -14.47 -22.15
CA ASP A 190 -29.57 -13.91 -22.91
C ASP A 190 -29.45 -14.25 -24.40
N ILE A 191 -28.26 -14.15 -24.99
CA ILE A 191 -28.03 -14.49 -26.41
C ILE A 191 -28.22 -16.00 -26.66
N ASP A 192 -27.75 -16.86 -25.76
CA ASP A 192 -27.96 -18.32 -25.87
C ASP A 192 -29.44 -18.67 -25.82
N GLU A 193 -30.15 -18.11 -24.84
CA GLU A 193 -31.58 -18.35 -24.65
C GLU A 193 -32.40 -17.82 -25.82
N GLN A 194 -32.14 -16.60 -26.29
CA GLN A 194 -32.80 -16.04 -27.49
C GLN A 194 -32.56 -16.91 -28.74
N THR A 195 -31.36 -17.45 -28.90
CA THR A 195 -31.04 -18.33 -30.03
C THR A 195 -31.81 -19.64 -29.94
N ARG A 196 -31.88 -20.25 -28.75
CA ARG A 196 -32.68 -21.47 -28.51
C ARG A 196 -34.16 -21.25 -28.72
N GLN A 197 -34.69 -20.13 -28.24
CA GLN A 197 -36.10 -19.76 -28.45
C GLN A 197 -36.40 -19.58 -29.93
N ARG A 198 -35.54 -18.89 -30.68
CA ARG A 198 -35.68 -18.76 -32.13
C ARG A 198 -35.67 -20.13 -32.82
N HIS A 199 -34.73 -21.00 -32.47
CA HIS A 199 -34.66 -22.37 -32.99
C HIS A 199 -35.92 -23.18 -32.69
N ALA A 200 -36.49 -23.03 -31.49
CA ALA A 200 -37.73 -23.70 -31.10
C ALA A 200 -38.94 -23.20 -31.90
N ILE A 201 -39.07 -21.88 -32.10
CA ILE A 201 -40.15 -21.29 -32.91
C ILE A 201 -40.03 -21.73 -34.37
N GLU A 202 -38.82 -21.67 -34.94
CA GLU A 202 -38.55 -22.14 -36.30
C GLU A 202 -38.91 -23.61 -36.46
N PHE A 203 -38.60 -24.44 -35.46
CA PHE A 203 -38.91 -25.87 -35.46
C PHE A 203 -40.41 -26.15 -35.43
N VAL A 204 -41.17 -25.44 -34.58
CA VAL A 204 -42.64 -25.56 -34.54
C VAL A 204 -43.24 -25.13 -35.87
N ARG A 205 -42.79 -23.99 -36.42
CA ARG A 205 -43.25 -23.49 -37.73
C ARG A 205 -42.98 -24.49 -38.85
N PHE A 206 -41.82 -25.15 -38.82
CA PHE A 206 -41.48 -26.19 -39.78
C PHE A 206 -42.40 -27.42 -39.65
N GLN A 207 -42.71 -27.85 -38.43
CA GLN A 207 -43.67 -28.94 -38.21
C GLN A 207 -45.08 -28.56 -38.68
N GLU A 208 -45.53 -27.34 -38.44
CA GLU A 208 -46.81 -26.83 -38.93
C GLU A 208 -46.86 -26.78 -40.45
N GLU A 209 -45.79 -26.31 -41.12
CA GLU A 209 -45.72 -26.31 -42.59
C GLU A 209 -45.84 -27.74 -43.16
N ILE A 210 -45.21 -28.72 -42.51
CA ILE A 210 -45.34 -30.14 -42.90
C ILE A 210 -46.78 -30.60 -42.73
N ARG A 211 -47.44 -30.28 -41.61
CA ARG A 211 -48.84 -30.67 -41.34
C ARG A 211 -49.84 -30.03 -42.31
N GLN A 212 -49.59 -28.79 -42.72
CA GLN A 212 -50.48 -28.04 -43.61
C GLN A 212 -50.28 -28.36 -45.10
N ARG A 213 -49.16 -29.00 -45.48
CA ARG A 213 -48.97 -29.42 -46.87
C ARG A 213 -50.01 -30.46 -47.25
N ALA A 214 -50.90 -30.07 -48.17
CA ALA A 214 -51.85 -30.99 -48.78
C ALA A 214 -51.11 -32.21 -49.37
N PRO A 215 -51.68 -33.42 -49.27
CA PRO A 215 -51.09 -34.61 -49.86
C PRO A 215 -50.81 -34.33 -51.34
N MET A 216 -49.53 -34.36 -51.70
CA MET A 216 -49.08 -34.15 -53.07
C MET A 216 -49.89 -35.09 -53.97
N ARG A 217 -50.41 -34.63 -55.12
CA ARG A 217 -51.24 -35.45 -56.04
C ARG A 217 -50.59 -36.83 -56.21
N GLN A 218 -51.17 -37.85 -55.55
CA GLN A 218 -50.62 -39.19 -55.53
C GLN A 218 -50.74 -39.75 -56.95
N LYS A 219 -49.59 -39.94 -57.63
CA LYS A 219 -49.55 -40.56 -58.95
C LYS A 219 -49.60 -42.07 -58.75
N PHE A 220 -50.81 -42.62 -58.69
CA PHE A 220 -51.04 -44.06 -58.65
C PHE A 220 -50.45 -44.76 -59.88
N SER A 221 -50.06 -46.02 -59.72
CA SER A 221 -49.48 -46.79 -60.82
C SER A 221 -50.48 -46.96 -61.96
N ARG A 222 -49.93 -47.15 -63.16
CA ARG A 222 -50.73 -47.45 -64.36
C ARG A 222 -51.53 -48.75 -64.19
N GLU A 223 -51.03 -49.69 -63.38
CA GLU A 223 -51.70 -50.95 -63.04
C GLU A 223 -52.96 -50.71 -62.20
N LEU A 224 -52.86 -49.90 -61.14
CA LEU A 224 -54.02 -49.53 -60.32
C LEU A 224 -55.10 -48.81 -61.15
N LEU A 225 -54.68 -47.86 -62.00
CA LEU A 225 -55.60 -47.15 -62.89
C LEU A 225 -56.30 -48.09 -63.89
N ASN A 226 -55.58 -49.08 -64.42
CA ASN A 226 -56.14 -50.09 -65.30
C ASN A 226 -57.14 -51.00 -64.55
N LEU A 227 -56.80 -51.46 -63.34
CA LEU A 227 -57.69 -52.28 -62.51
C LEU A 227 -59.00 -51.54 -62.18
N ARG A 228 -58.93 -50.23 -61.88
CA ARG A 228 -60.11 -49.39 -61.66
C ARG A 228 -60.98 -49.25 -62.92
N ARG A 229 -60.37 -49.08 -64.10
CA ARG A 229 -61.09 -49.02 -65.38
C ARG A 229 -61.77 -50.36 -65.71
N VAL A 230 -61.09 -51.48 -65.47
CA VAL A 230 -61.65 -52.83 -65.68
C VAL A 230 -62.80 -53.09 -64.70
N GLN A 231 -62.63 -52.73 -63.42
CA GLN A 231 -63.68 -52.79 -62.40
C GLN A 231 -64.95 -52.03 -62.85
N GLU A 232 -64.79 -50.79 -63.32
CA GLU A 232 -65.93 -49.96 -63.77
C GLU A 232 -66.62 -50.55 -64.99
N THR A 233 -65.84 -51.11 -65.92
CA THR A 233 -66.36 -51.75 -67.14
C THR A 233 -67.15 -53.01 -66.80
N LEU A 234 -66.64 -53.87 -65.91
CA LEU A 234 -67.32 -55.08 -65.45
C LEU A 234 -68.62 -54.76 -64.69
N ALA A 235 -68.60 -53.69 -63.88
CA ALA A 235 -69.79 -53.22 -63.18
C ALA A 235 -70.88 -52.74 -64.15
N LYS A 236 -70.51 -51.98 -65.20
CA LYS A 236 -71.44 -51.55 -66.27
C LYS A 236 -72.02 -52.71 -67.07
N GLN A 237 -71.27 -53.81 -67.21
CA GLN A 237 -71.72 -55.04 -67.87
C GLN A 237 -72.61 -55.94 -66.99
N GLY A 238 -72.87 -55.57 -65.73
CA GLY A 238 -73.65 -56.38 -64.78
C GLY A 238 -72.90 -57.59 -64.20
N LYS A 239 -71.59 -57.71 -64.46
CA LYS A 239 -70.74 -58.80 -63.94
C LYS A 239 -70.23 -58.47 -62.54
N TYR A 240 -71.12 -58.50 -61.56
CA TYR A 240 -70.82 -58.00 -60.21
C TYR A 240 -69.77 -58.82 -59.45
N VAL A 241 -69.73 -60.15 -59.63
CA VAL A 241 -68.75 -61.03 -58.97
C VAL A 241 -67.32 -60.71 -59.46
N ASP A 242 -67.14 -60.63 -60.77
CA ASP A 242 -65.84 -60.30 -61.38
C ASP A 242 -65.43 -58.85 -61.08
N ALA A 243 -66.40 -57.93 -61.06
CA ALA A 243 -66.17 -56.54 -60.67
C ALA A 243 -65.71 -56.44 -59.20
N GLN A 244 -66.33 -57.20 -58.29
CA GLN A 244 -65.96 -57.24 -56.88
C GLN A 244 -64.56 -57.86 -56.67
N ALA A 245 -64.23 -58.93 -57.40
CA ALA A 245 -62.90 -59.52 -57.37
C ALA A 245 -61.81 -58.55 -57.88
N THR A 246 -62.11 -57.80 -58.95
CA THR A 246 -61.21 -56.76 -59.48
C THR A 246 -61.07 -55.59 -58.52
N LYS A 247 -62.17 -55.18 -57.86
CA LYS A 247 -62.18 -54.14 -56.83
C LYS A 247 -61.26 -54.51 -55.66
N LEU A 248 -61.35 -55.73 -55.14
CA LEU A 248 -60.52 -56.16 -54.00
C LEU A 248 -59.02 -56.04 -54.33
N LYS A 249 -58.61 -56.46 -55.54
CA LYS A 249 -57.23 -56.31 -56.01
C LYS A 249 -56.81 -54.85 -56.14
N ALA A 250 -57.69 -54.01 -56.70
CA ALA A 250 -57.44 -52.57 -56.81
C ALA A 250 -57.32 -51.89 -55.43
N ASP A 251 -58.20 -52.24 -54.49
CA ASP A 251 -58.19 -51.68 -53.12
C ASP A 251 -56.92 -52.10 -52.35
N GLN A 252 -56.46 -53.35 -52.51
CA GLN A 252 -55.20 -53.83 -51.93
C GLN A 252 -53.98 -53.10 -52.51
N LEU A 253 -53.92 -52.96 -53.84
CA LEU A 253 -52.82 -52.26 -54.50
C LEU A 253 -52.83 -50.76 -54.14
N GLU A 254 -54.00 -50.13 -54.07
CA GLU A 254 -54.15 -48.75 -53.64
C GLU A 254 -53.70 -48.53 -52.18
N ALA A 255 -54.07 -49.43 -51.28
CA ALA A 255 -53.62 -49.37 -49.89
C ALA A 255 -52.09 -49.49 -49.78
N TRP A 256 -51.49 -50.42 -50.54
CA TRP A 256 -50.05 -50.60 -50.58
C TRP A 256 -49.32 -49.38 -51.17
N GLU A 257 -49.78 -48.85 -52.31
CA GLU A 257 -49.19 -47.66 -52.94
C GLU A 257 -49.31 -46.43 -52.05
N LYS A 258 -50.46 -46.22 -51.39
CA LYS A 258 -50.65 -45.16 -50.39
C LYS A 258 -49.66 -45.29 -49.23
N ALA A 259 -49.53 -46.49 -48.66
CA ALA A 259 -48.61 -46.75 -47.56
C ALA A 259 -47.14 -46.51 -47.96
N LYS A 260 -46.77 -46.90 -49.19
CA LYS A 260 -45.44 -46.65 -49.74
C LYS A 260 -45.16 -45.15 -49.89
N ILE A 261 -46.09 -44.41 -50.49
CA ILE A 261 -45.96 -42.95 -50.68
C ILE A 261 -45.89 -42.23 -49.33
N GLU A 262 -46.71 -42.62 -48.36
CA GLU A 262 -46.68 -42.09 -46.99
C GLU A 262 -45.29 -42.31 -46.37
N ASN A 263 -44.75 -43.54 -46.44
CA ASN A 263 -43.45 -43.85 -45.88
C ASN A 263 -42.30 -43.05 -46.55
N GLU A 264 -42.30 -42.96 -47.88
CA GLU A 264 -41.32 -42.14 -48.62
C GLU A 264 -41.38 -40.66 -48.18
N LEU A 265 -42.58 -40.13 -47.99
CA LEU A 265 -42.79 -38.76 -47.52
C LEU A 265 -42.29 -38.56 -46.08
N GLN A 266 -42.57 -39.51 -45.18
CA GLN A 266 -42.08 -39.50 -43.80
C GLN A 266 -40.54 -39.51 -43.75
N VAL A 267 -39.88 -40.30 -44.60
CA VAL A 267 -38.41 -40.30 -44.69
C VAL A 267 -37.86 -38.94 -45.15
N VAL A 268 -38.51 -38.30 -46.12
CA VAL A 268 -38.13 -36.96 -46.58
C VAL A 268 -38.28 -35.93 -45.44
N TYR A 269 -39.39 -35.98 -44.69
CA TYR A 269 -39.60 -35.10 -43.54
C TYR A 269 -38.59 -35.34 -42.43
N ALA A 270 -38.33 -36.59 -42.05
CA ALA A 270 -37.33 -36.94 -41.05
C ALA A 270 -35.91 -36.48 -41.46
N THR A 271 -35.57 -36.61 -42.74
CA THR A 271 -34.28 -36.14 -43.28
C THR A 271 -34.14 -34.62 -43.16
N LYS A 272 -35.19 -33.88 -43.52
CA LYS A 272 -35.20 -32.41 -43.38
C LYS A 272 -35.14 -31.96 -41.92
N GLU A 273 -35.89 -32.64 -41.04
CA GLU A 273 -35.86 -32.38 -39.60
C GLU A 273 -34.45 -32.58 -39.03
N LEU A 274 -33.78 -33.67 -39.41
CA LEU A 274 -32.40 -33.94 -39.01
C LEU A 274 -31.43 -32.88 -39.54
N GLN A 275 -31.58 -32.44 -40.80
CA GLN A 275 -30.76 -31.38 -41.38
C GLN A 275 -30.92 -30.06 -40.61
N MET A 276 -32.16 -29.69 -40.26
CA MET A 276 -32.45 -28.48 -39.48
C MET A 276 -31.84 -28.56 -38.08
N LYS A 277 -32.05 -29.66 -37.35
CA LYS A 277 -31.43 -29.88 -36.03
C LYS A 277 -29.90 -29.79 -36.09
N ARG A 278 -29.28 -30.38 -37.12
CA ARG A 278 -27.81 -30.28 -37.34
C ARG A 278 -27.35 -28.87 -37.67
N ALA A 279 -28.17 -28.06 -38.35
CA ALA A 279 -27.85 -26.65 -38.60
C ALA A 279 -27.91 -25.84 -37.31
N GLN A 280 -28.99 -26.00 -36.53
CA GLN A 280 -29.18 -25.34 -35.24
C GLN A 280 -28.08 -25.72 -34.23
N ALA A 281 -27.69 -27.01 -34.15
CA ALA A 281 -26.60 -27.47 -33.31
C ALA A 281 -25.24 -26.84 -33.67
N ARG A 282 -24.93 -26.73 -34.97
CA ARG A 282 -23.70 -26.06 -35.44
C ARG A 282 -23.70 -24.57 -35.12
N GLU A 283 -24.86 -23.92 -35.20
CA GLU A 283 -24.98 -22.50 -34.83
C GLU A 283 -24.75 -22.28 -33.32
N LEU A 284 -25.38 -23.10 -32.47
CA LEU A 284 -25.17 -23.04 -31.02
C LEU A 284 -23.71 -23.34 -30.64
N GLU A 285 -23.09 -24.35 -31.27
CA GLU A 285 -21.69 -24.68 -31.02
C GLU A 285 -20.77 -23.50 -31.40
N ALA A 286 -21.01 -22.85 -32.54
CA ALA A 286 -20.26 -21.66 -32.94
C ALA A 286 -20.47 -20.48 -31.98
N LEU A 287 -21.70 -20.30 -31.49
CA LEU A 287 -22.02 -19.30 -30.47
C LEU A 287 -21.27 -19.58 -29.16
N HIS A 288 -21.32 -20.80 -28.63
CA HIS A 288 -20.61 -21.19 -27.41
C HIS A 288 -19.11 -21.00 -27.53
N LYS A 289 -18.51 -21.33 -28.69
CA LYS A 289 -17.08 -21.06 -28.93
C LYS A 289 -16.74 -19.57 -28.91
N ARG A 290 -17.62 -18.70 -29.43
CA ARG A 290 -17.44 -17.24 -29.35
C ARG A 290 -17.56 -16.72 -27.92
N ILE A 291 -18.58 -17.18 -27.18
CA ILE A 291 -18.75 -16.83 -25.76
C ILE A 291 -17.51 -17.27 -24.97
N GLN A 292 -17.03 -18.50 -25.19
CA GLN A 292 -15.86 -19.01 -24.49
C GLN A 292 -14.60 -18.19 -24.78
N ARG A 293 -14.39 -17.79 -26.05
CA ARG A 293 -13.30 -16.89 -26.41
C ARG A 293 -13.41 -15.55 -25.67
N GLY A 294 -14.60 -14.97 -25.58
CA GLY A 294 -14.83 -13.75 -24.80
C GLY A 294 -14.50 -13.93 -23.32
N ARG A 295 -14.84 -15.07 -22.70
CA ARG A 295 -14.44 -15.38 -21.31
C ARG A 295 -12.91 -15.42 -21.16
N ASP A 296 -12.24 -16.05 -22.11
CA ASP A 296 -10.78 -16.16 -22.09
C ASP A 296 -10.12 -14.78 -22.25
N GLU A 297 -10.66 -13.91 -23.12
CA GLU A 297 -10.24 -12.51 -23.28
C GLU A 297 -10.43 -11.71 -21.98
N HIS A 298 -11.58 -11.82 -21.31
CA HIS A 298 -11.83 -11.18 -20.01
C HIS A 298 -10.85 -11.65 -18.93
N LYS A 299 -10.52 -12.95 -18.91
CA LYS A 299 -9.54 -13.52 -18.00
C LYS A 299 -8.13 -12.98 -18.30
N GLU A 300 -7.75 -12.88 -19.56
CA GLU A 300 -6.45 -12.32 -19.96
C GLU A 300 -6.34 -10.84 -19.57
N HIS A 301 -7.39 -10.05 -19.81
CA HIS A 301 -7.44 -8.65 -19.37
C HIS A 301 -7.29 -8.51 -17.85
N TRP A 302 -7.90 -9.40 -17.08
CA TRP A 302 -7.73 -9.44 -15.63
C TRP A 302 -6.30 -9.79 -15.22
N LEU A 303 -5.71 -10.84 -15.80
CA LEU A 303 -4.32 -11.24 -15.51
C LEU A 303 -3.34 -10.09 -15.78
N ASN A 304 -3.50 -9.42 -16.93
CA ASN A 304 -2.67 -8.29 -17.30
C ASN A 304 -2.88 -7.09 -16.35
N GLY A 305 -4.12 -6.84 -15.92
CA GLY A 305 -4.43 -5.80 -14.93
C GLY A 305 -3.84 -6.10 -13.56
N ALA A 306 -4.01 -7.32 -13.06
CA ALA A 306 -3.46 -7.79 -11.80
C ALA A 306 -1.93 -7.72 -11.79
N GLN A 307 -1.27 -8.12 -12.89
CA GLN A 307 0.18 -8.02 -13.01
C GLN A 307 0.67 -6.56 -12.92
N ARG A 308 -0.02 -5.62 -13.59
CA ARG A 308 0.33 -4.19 -13.51
C ARG A 308 0.14 -3.65 -12.10
N LEU A 309 -0.96 -4.03 -11.42
CA LEU A 309 -1.23 -3.62 -10.05
C LEU A 309 -0.13 -4.12 -9.09
N MET A 310 0.25 -5.39 -9.20
CA MET A 310 1.35 -5.97 -8.42
C MET A 310 2.70 -5.31 -8.72
N GLN A 311 2.99 -5.01 -9.98
CA GLN A 311 4.23 -4.33 -10.37
C GLN A 311 4.28 -2.90 -9.82
N SER A 312 3.16 -2.18 -9.84
CA SER A 312 3.02 -0.84 -9.26
C SER A 312 3.31 -0.85 -7.76
N HIS A 313 2.72 -1.80 -7.03
CA HIS A 313 2.98 -1.97 -5.60
C HIS A 313 4.44 -2.31 -5.30
N ARG A 314 5.03 -3.22 -6.08
CA ARG A 314 6.45 -3.57 -5.96
C ARG A 314 7.35 -2.34 -6.18
N ASN A 315 7.05 -1.52 -7.17
CA ASN A 315 7.79 -0.28 -7.43
C ASN A 315 7.64 0.70 -6.27
N MET A 316 6.41 0.90 -5.76
CA MET A 316 6.13 1.79 -4.63
C MET A 316 6.88 1.35 -3.36
N LEU A 317 6.91 0.05 -3.05
CA LEU A 317 7.68 -0.48 -1.93
C LEU A 317 9.18 -0.29 -2.12
N SER A 318 9.70 -0.46 -3.34
CA SER A 318 11.11 -0.23 -3.66
C SER A 318 11.50 1.24 -3.46
N ASP A 319 10.66 2.15 -3.92
CA ASP A 319 10.86 3.60 -3.77
C ASP A 319 10.77 4.02 -2.30
N LEU A 320 9.77 3.49 -1.57
CA LEU A 320 9.63 3.71 -0.13
C LEU A 320 10.86 3.24 0.62
N ARG A 321 11.33 2.02 0.36
CA ARG A 321 12.55 1.48 0.97
C ARG A 321 13.77 2.35 0.68
N THR A 322 13.90 2.84 -0.55
CA THR A 322 15.00 3.74 -0.93
C THR A 322 14.94 5.05 -0.14
N LYS A 323 13.74 5.65 -0.01
CA LYS A 323 13.53 6.84 0.82
C LYS A 323 13.86 6.59 2.28
N GLN A 324 13.42 5.47 2.84
CA GLN A 324 13.65 5.08 4.23
C GLN A 324 15.14 4.86 4.53
N ASN A 325 15.88 4.23 3.62
CA ASN A 325 17.33 4.07 3.75
C ASN A 325 18.07 5.41 3.76
N ILE A 326 17.69 6.34 2.88
CA ILE A 326 18.27 7.70 2.83
C ILE A 326 17.94 8.46 4.12
N GLU A 327 16.68 8.38 4.58
CA GLU A 327 16.24 9.01 5.83
C GLU A 327 17.01 8.45 7.03
N GLN A 328 17.15 7.12 7.15
CA GLN A 328 17.93 6.48 8.21
C GLN A 328 19.39 6.96 8.20
N GLY A 329 20.01 7.06 7.02
CA GLY A 329 21.37 7.58 6.89
C GLY A 329 21.50 9.04 7.35
N ARG A 330 20.52 9.89 6.99
CA ARG A 330 20.49 11.30 7.38
C ARG A 330 20.22 11.46 8.87
N VAL A 331 19.24 10.74 9.42
CA VAL A 331 18.90 10.79 10.83
C VAL A 331 20.04 10.25 11.68
N GLY A 332 20.67 9.13 11.31
CA GLY A 332 21.84 8.62 12.01
C GLY A 332 23.00 9.61 12.06
N GLN A 333 23.26 10.35 10.97
CA GLN A 333 24.26 11.43 10.97
C GLN A 333 23.86 12.61 11.86
N GLN A 334 22.58 13.01 11.83
CA GLN A 334 22.06 14.12 12.61
C GLN A 334 22.05 13.81 14.11
N VAL A 335 21.54 12.63 14.50
CA VAL A 335 21.53 12.13 15.89
C VAL A 335 22.94 12.06 16.44
N ARG A 336 23.88 11.49 15.67
CA ARG A 336 25.29 11.43 16.08
C ARG A 336 25.91 12.83 16.24
N ALA A 337 25.54 13.79 15.39
CA ALA A 337 26.05 15.15 15.47
C ALA A 337 25.45 15.95 16.64
N GLU A 338 24.18 15.74 16.96
CA GLU A 338 23.45 16.44 18.03
C GLU A 338 23.76 15.88 19.42
N LEU A 339 24.02 14.56 19.53
CA LEU A 339 24.40 13.91 20.79
C LEU A 339 25.92 13.96 21.06
N SER A 340 26.74 14.28 20.05
CA SER A 340 28.18 14.49 20.24
C SER A 340 28.45 15.79 20.99
N PRO A 341 29.44 15.82 21.91
CA PRO A 341 29.77 17.03 22.64
C PRO A 341 30.30 18.08 21.66
N ALA A 342 29.76 19.30 21.74
CA ALA A 342 30.20 20.41 20.91
C ALA A 342 31.72 20.62 21.10
N VAL A 343 32.50 20.33 20.06
CA VAL A 343 33.91 20.72 20.01
C VAL A 343 33.97 22.24 19.88
N VAL A 344 33.98 22.94 21.01
CA VAL A 344 34.36 24.35 21.04
C VAL A 344 35.85 24.39 20.70
N LYS A 345 36.17 24.70 19.44
CA LYS A 345 37.55 24.93 19.02
C LYS A 345 38.14 26.06 19.88
N PRO A 346 39.31 25.88 20.52
CA PRO A 346 39.87 26.91 21.37
C PRO A 346 40.19 28.16 20.55
N HIS A 347 39.67 29.30 21.02
CA HIS A 347 39.90 30.61 20.43
C HIS A 347 41.38 30.99 20.66
N ARG A 348 42.20 31.01 19.61
CA ARG A 348 43.60 31.46 19.68
C ARG A 348 43.60 33.00 19.79
N PRO A 349 44.25 33.61 20.81
CA PRO A 349 44.22 35.05 20.99
C PRO A 349 45.05 35.77 19.89
N PRO A 350 44.68 37.00 19.51
CA PRO A 350 45.38 37.75 18.49
C PRO A 350 46.68 38.34 19.04
N SER A 351 47.81 37.88 18.51
CA SER A 351 49.12 38.49 18.76
C SER A 351 49.26 39.80 17.96
N LYS A 352 49.41 40.92 18.66
CA LYS A 352 49.76 42.27 18.19
C LYS A 352 50.71 42.84 19.28
N VAL A 353 51.87 43.48 19.09
CA VAL A 353 52.69 44.03 17.99
C VAL A 353 54.12 44.26 18.62
N PRO A 354 55.03 45.19 18.21
CA PRO A 354 55.78 45.47 16.96
C PRO A 354 57.32 45.48 17.16
N GLY A 355 58.12 45.62 16.08
CA GLY A 355 59.41 46.35 16.19
C GLY A 355 60.62 45.87 15.37
N LYS A 356 60.75 46.40 14.15
CA LYS A 356 61.95 46.87 13.41
C LYS A 356 63.29 46.09 13.54
N LEU A 357 63.88 45.76 12.39
CA LEU A 357 65.12 46.41 11.92
C LEU A 357 65.35 46.14 10.42
N ASN A 358 65.83 47.19 9.77
CA ASN A 358 66.03 47.40 8.35
C ASN A 358 67.53 47.27 8.07
N THR A 359 67.94 46.45 7.10
CA THR A 359 69.21 46.66 6.39
C THR A 359 69.06 46.25 4.93
N ARG A 360 69.37 47.21 4.07
CA ARG A 360 69.50 47.16 2.61
C ARG A 360 70.61 46.20 2.20
N ASP A 361 70.50 45.60 1.01
CA ASP A 361 71.45 45.90 -0.06
C ASP A 361 70.93 45.53 -1.47
N PRO A 362 71.35 46.26 -2.52
CA PRO A 362 70.89 46.12 -3.90
C PRO A 362 71.89 45.33 -4.79
N THR A 363 71.58 45.19 -6.09
CA THR A 363 72.37 44.57 -7.20
C THR A 363 72.12 43.05 -7.34
N SER A 364 71.83 42.43 -8.49
CA SER A 364 72.20 42.77 -9.87
C SER A 364 71.11 42.42 -10.90
N MET A 365 71.17 43.14 -12.02
CA MET A 365 70.60 42.75 -13.31
C MET A 365 71.03 41.32 -13.70
N SER A 366 70.21 40.57 -14.45
CA SER A 366 70.31 40.53 -15.93
C SER A 366 69.78 39.24 -16.58
N TYR A 367 69.28 39.43 -17.82
CA TYR A 367 69.11 38.49 -18.95
C TYR A 367 68.04 37.38 -18.97
N ARG A 368 66.97 37.66 -19.75
CA ARG A 368 66.67 37.08 -21.09
C ARG A 368 66.68 35.54 -21.22
N ARG A 369 65.55 34.95 -21.66
CA ARG A 369 65.17 34.67 -23.08
C ARG A 369 64.39 33.34 -23.19
N HIS A 370 63.37 33.40 -24.05
CA HIS A 370 62.54 32.35 -24.65
C HIS A 370 61.41 31.73 -23.82
#